data_AF-A0A2R3QVE5-F1
#
_entry.id   AF-A0A2R3QVE5-F1
#
_cell.length_a   1.000
_cell.length_b   1.000
_cell.length_c   1.000
_cell.angle_alpha   90.00
_cell.angle_beta   90.00
_cell.angle_gamma   90.00
#
_symmetry.space_group_name_H-M   'P 1'
#
loop_
_entity.id
_entity.type
_entity.pdbx_description
1 polymer ?
#
loop_
_entity_poly.entity_id
_entity_poly.type
_entity_poly.pdbx_seq_one_letter_code
_entity_poly.pdbx_strand_id
1 'polypeptide(L)'
;MSKDLACKVTDRGFPIILFEDEYGERCSLQISSLMGDQVFCWFGVTSPTIQVMESGKGWQPVKLPVGAVVSSRMHISQEQVRQLLPHLQAFAESGEFAFDPLSS
;
A
#
# COMPACT_ATOMS: atom_id res chain seq x y z
N MET A 1 -11.33 14.70 7.85
CA MET A 1 -11.89 13.56 7.09
C MET A 1 -11.73 12.34 7.97
N SER A 2 -12.72 11.46 8.07
CA SER A 2 -12.59 10.26 8.91
C SER A 2 -11.54 9.34 8.27
N LYS A 3 -10.62 8.81 9.09
CA LYS A 3 -9.56 7.87 8.68
C LYS A 3 -10.09 6.43 8.58
N ASP A 4 -11.41 6.26 8.56
CA ASP A 4 -12.02 4.95 8.63
C ASP A 4 -11.83 4.20 7.31
N LEU A 5 -11.54 2.91 7.43
CA LEU A 5 -11.47 2.00 6.30
C LEU A 5 -12.86 1.86 5.67
N ALA A 6 -12.96 2.06 4.35
CA ALA A 6 -14.18 1.88 3.59
C ALA A 6 -14.13 0.62 2.73
N CYS A 7 -15.01 -0.34 3.00
CA CYS A 7 -15.17 -1.55 2.18
C CYS A 7 -16.13 -1.29 1.01
N LYS A 8 -15.71 -1.62 -0.20
CA LYS A 8 -16.48 -1.47 -1.45
C LYS A 8 -16.30 -2.68 -2.36
N VAL A 9 -17.07 -2.70 -3.44
CA VAL A 9 -16.90 -3.63 -4.55
C VAL A 9 -16.52 -2.81 -5.79
N THR A 10 -15.51 -3.26 -6.52
CA THR A 10 -15.10 -2.65 -7.80
C THR A 10 -16.17 -2.86 -8.87
N ASP A 11 -16.12 -2.09 -9.96
CA ASP A 11 -17.04 -2.26 -11.11
C ASP A 11 -16.97 -3.66 -11.74
N ARG A 12 -15.90 -4.41 -11.45
CA ARG A 12 -15.69 -5.80 -11.90
C ARG A 12 -16.09 -6.85 -10.86
N GLY A 13 -16.72 -6.46 -9.75
CA GLY A 13 -17.23 -7.38 -8.73
C GLY A 13 -16.21 -7.82 -7.67
N PHE A 14 -14.98 -7.30 -7.69
CA PHE A 14 -13.96 -7.67 -6.69
C PHE A 14 -14.02 -6.78 -5.44
N PRO A 15 -13.89 -7.34 -4.23
CA PRO A 15 -13.77 -6.56 -3.00
C PRO A 15 -12.56 -5.64 -3.00
N ILE A 16 -12.73 -4.42 -2.50
CA ILE A 16 -11.68 -3.44 -2.27
C ILE A 16 -11.90 -2.71 -0.95
N ILE A 17 -10.83 -2.51 -0.20
CA ILE A 17 -10.81 -1.69 1.01
C ILE A 17 -10.02 -0.42 0.69
N LEU A 18 -10.57 0.74 1.02
CA LEU A 18 -10.00 2.05 0.77
C LEU A 18 -9.72 2.76 2.09
N PHE A 19 -8.59 3.46 2.18
CA PHE A 19 -8.22 4.28 3.34
C PHE A 19 -7.25 5.39 2.93
N GLU A 20 -6.97 6.31 3.84
CA GLU A 20 -5.97 7.37 3.68
C GLU A 20 -4.82 7.13 4.67
N ASP A 21 -3.58 7.38 4.23
CA ASP A 21 -2.43 7.38 5.14
C ASP A 21 -2.27 8.74 5.86
N GLU A 22 -1.24 8.86 6.71
CA GLU A 22 -0.96 10.09 7.46
C GLU A 22 -0.51 11.26 6.57
N TYR A 23 -0.11 10.99 5.32
CA TYR A 23 0.20 12.00 4.32
C TYR A 23 -1.02 12.39 3.47
N GLY A 24 -2.19 11.80 3.73
CA GLY A 24 -3.43 12.03 2.99
C GLY A 24 -3.46 11.33 1.63
N GLU A 25 -2.52 10.40 1.36
CA GLU A 25 -2.49 9.62 0.14
C GLU A 25 -3.57 8.53 0.17
N ARG A 26 -4.24 8.34 -0.98
CA ARG A 26 -5.33 7.36 -1.08
C ARG A 26 -4.77 5.96 -1.28
N CYS A 27 -4.96 5.11 -0.29
CA CYS A 27 -4.49 3.73 -0.28
C CYS A 27 -5.61 2.72 -0.57
N SER A 28 -5.22 1.54 -1.04
CA SER A 28 -6.14 0.42 -1.25
C SER A 28 -5.55 -0.92 -0.85
N LEU A 29 -6.43 -1.83 -0.42
CA LEU A 29 -6.22 -3.26 -0.35
C LEU A 29 -7.25 -3.95 -1.25
N GLN A 30 -6.78 -4.70 -2.25
CA GLN A 30 -7.64 -5.26 -3.30
C GLN A 30 -7.20 -6.69 -3.65
N ILE A 31 -8.15 -7.62 -3.77
CA ILE A 31 -7.82 -8.96 -4.29
C ILE A 31 -7.38 -8.86 -5.74
N SER A 32 -6.24 -9.49 -6.06
CA SER A 32 -5.74 -9.53 -7.44
C SER A 32 -6.62 -10.47 -8.27
N SER A 33 -6.96 -10.04 -9.49
CA SER A 33 -7.72 -10.85 -10.44
C SER A 33 -6.86 -11.89 -11.18
N LEU A 34 -5.64 -12.16 -10.72
CA LEU A 34 -4.75 -13.14 -11.32
C LEU A 34 -5.37 -14.53 -11.16
N MET A 35 -5.49 -15.26 -12.28
CA MET A 35 -5.95 -16.65 -12.30
C MET A 35 -4.75 -17.58 -12.06
N GLY A 36 -4.84 -18.43 -11.04
CA GLY A 36 -3.82 -19.41 -10.67
C GLY A 36 -4.12 -20.06 -9.32
N ASP A 37 -3.31 -21.04 -8.92
CA ASP A 37 -3.51 -21.78 -7.66
C ASP A 37 -3.22 -20.93 -6.40
N GLN A 38 -2.56 -19.79 -6.57
CA GLN A 38 -2.19 -18.88 -5.49
C GLN A 38 -2.96 -17.56 -5.58
N VAL A 39 -3.55 -17.15 -4.45
CA VAL A 39 -4.26 -15.87 -4.33
C VAL A 39 -3.28 -14.79 -3.86
N PHE A 40 -3.34 -13.63 -4.51
CA PHE A 40 -2.56 -12.45 -4.18
C PHE A 40 -3.48 -11.26 -3.91
N CYS A 41 -2.98 -10.26 -3.19
CA CYS A 41 -3.61 -8.96 -3.09
C CYS A 41 -2.66 -7.83 -3.53
N TRP A 42 -3.27 -6.71 -3.91
CA TRP A 42 -2.60 -5.44 -4.11
C TRP A 42 -2.76 -4.60 -2.85
N PHE A 43 -1.66 -4.05 -2.32
CA PHE A 43 -1.67 -3.22 -1.11
C PHE A 43 -0.75 -2.00 -1.27
N GLY A 44 -1.26 -0.79 -1.02
CA GLY A 44 -0.46 0.44 -1.01
C GLY A 44 -1.18 1.65 -1.61
N VAL A 45 -0.41 2.67 -1.99
CA VAL A 45 -0.93 3.93 -2.53
C VAL A 45 -1.48 3.72 -3.94
N THR A 46 -2.70 4.19 -4.19
CA THR A 46 -3.43 3.96 -5.45
C THR A 46 -3.01 4.93 -6.55
N SER A 47 -2.62 6.15 -6.19
CA SER A 47 -2.24 7.20 -7.14
C SER A 47 -1.17 8.10 -6.52
N PRO A 48 0.08 7.62 -6.40
CA PRO A 48 1.11 8.34 -5.67
C PRO A 48 1.45 9.66 -6.33
N THR A 49 1.64 10.69 -5.52
CA THR A 49 2.19 11.97 -5.98
C THR A 49 3.69 11.83 -6.20
N ILE A 50 4.19 12.13 -7.41
CA ILE A 50 5.63 12.14 -7.70
C ILE A 50 6.14 13.59 -7.63
N GLN A 51 7.08 13.84 -6.71
CA GLN A 51 7.61 15.17 -6.46
C GLN A 51 9.14 15.17 -6.38
N VAL A 52 9.73 16.33 -6.63
CA VAL A 52 11.16 16.61 -6.46
C VAL A 52 11.32 17.85 -5.56
N MET A 53 12.30 17.82 -4.65
CA MET A 53 12.61 18.98 -3.82
C MET A 53 13.43 19.98 -4.62
N GLU A 54 12.85 21.14 -4.94
CA GLU A 54 13.54 22.24 -5.60
C GLU A 54 14.04 23.27 -4.57
N SER A 55 15.33 23.62 -4.66
CA SER A 55 15.94 24.64 -3.80
C SER A 55 15.17 25.97 -3.89
N GLY A 56 14.78 26.51 -2.72
CA GLY A 56 14.02 27.75 -2.61
C GLY A 56 12.54 27.67 -3.00
N LYS A 57 12.04 26.51 -3.45
CA LYS A 57 10.64 26.32 -3.89
C LYS A 57 9.93 25.15 -3.21
N GLY A 58 10.65 24.29 -2.48
CA GLY A 58 10.07 23.14 -1.81
C GLY A 58 9.71 22.01 -2.78
N TRP A 59 8.77 21.16 -2.38
CA TRP A 59 8.33 20.01 -3.17
C TRP A 59 7.52 20.45 -4.40
N GLN A 60 8.00 20.07 -5.59
CA GLN A 60 7.39 20.40 -6.87
C GLN A 60 6.96 19.12 -7.61
N PRO A 61 5.79 19.10 -8.27
CA PRO A 61 5.33 17.94 -9.02
C PRO A 61 6.22 17.65 -10.23
N VAL A 62 6.49 16.37 -10.48
CA VAL A 62 7.29 15.92 -11.62
C VAL A 62 6.39 15.59 -12.81
N LYS A 63 6.69 16.16 -13.99
CA LYS A 63 6.08 15.72 -15.25
C LYS A 63 6.72 14.41 -15.70
N LEU A 64 5.94 13.34 -15.73
CA LEU A 64 6.39 12.05 -16.23
C LEU A 64 6.28 12.00 -17.77
N PRO A 65 7.19 11.28 -18.45
CA PRO A 65 7.07 11.05 -19.89
C PRO A 65 5.81 10.25 -20.21
N VAL A 66 5.26 10.44 -21.41
CA VAL A 66 4.10 9.68 -21.88
C VAL A 66 4.41 8.18 -21.85
N GLY A 67 3.52 7.39 -21.26
CA GLY A 67 3.68 5.94 -21.11
C GLY A 67 4.48 5.51 -19.87
N ALA A 68 4.94 6.45 -19.03
CA ALA A 68 5.54 6.10 -17.75
C ALA A 68 4.55 5.30 -16.88
N VAL A 69 5.05 4.22 -16.28
CA VAL A 69 4.32 3.41 -15.30
C VAL A 69 4.96 3.63 -13.94
N VAL A 70 4.14 3.98 -12.95
CA VAL A 70 4.56 4.12 -11.55
C VAL A 70 4.02 2.93 -10.76
N SER A 71 4.91 2.05 -10.34
CA SER A 71 4.56 0.93 -9.46
C SER A 71 4.45 1.43 -8.02
N SER A 72 3.24 1.49 -7.49
CA SER A 72 2.94 2.11 -6.19
C SER A 72 2.27 1.18 -5.17
N ARG A 73 1.80 0.02 -5.63
CA ARG A 73 1.17 -1.01 -4.81
C ARG A 73 1.99 -2.27 -4.87
N MET A 74 2.14 -2.91 -3.73
CA MET A 74 2.79 -4.21 -3.61
C MET A 74 1.81 -5.30 -4.08
N HIS A 75 2.31 -6.26 -4.84
CA HIS A 75 1.60 -7.49 -5.19
C HIS A 75 2.08 -8.59 -4.27
N ILE A 76 1.30 -8.92 -3.24
CA ILE A 76 1.75 -9.79 -2.15
C ILE A 76 0.92 -11.06 -2.07
N SER A 77 1.61 -12.17 -1.82
CA SER A 77 1.01 -13.49 -1.61
C SER A 77 0.50 -13.65 -0.18
N GLN A 78 -0.36 -14.64 0.05
CA GLN A 78 -0.78 -15.00 1.41
C GLN A 78 0.41 -15.33 2.33
N GLU A 79 1.46 -15.94 1.82
CA GLU A 79 2.63 -16.31 2.62
C GLU A 79 3.41 -15.08 3.09
N GLN A 80 3.66 -14.13 2.19
CA GLN A 80 4.28 -12.85 2.57
C GLN A 80 3.41 -12.09 3.58
N VAL A 81 2.09 -12.10 3.41
CA VAL A 81 1.18 -11.51 4.41
C VAL A 81 1.34 -12.20 5.77
N ARG A 82 1.37 -13.53 5.84
CA ARG A 82 1.58 -14.26 7.11
C ARG A 82 2.89 -13.87 7.80
N GLN A 83 3.96 -13.67 7.03
CA GLN A 83 5.26 -13.24 7.58
C GLN A 83 5.24 -11.78 8.07
N LEU A 84 4.46 -10.91 7.44
CA LEU A 84 4.33 -9.51 7.85
C LEU A 84 3.43 -9.32 9.07
N LEU A 85 2.38 -10.14 9.22
CA LEU A 85 1.35 -9.96 10.25
C LEU A 85 1.90 -9.86 11.68
N PRO A 86 2.85 -10.71 12.15
CA PRO A 86 3.41 -10.57 13.49
C PRO A 86 4.06 -9.21 13.74
N HIS A 87 4.78 -8.68 12.74
CA HIS A 87 5.43 -7.38 12.85
C HIS A 87 4.42 -6.23 12.85
N LEU A 88 3.40 -6.29 11.98
CA LEU A 88 2.35 -5.27 11.91
C LEU A 88 1.48 -5.26 13.17
N GLN A 89 1.18 -6.44 13.73
CA GLN A 89 0.44 -6.56 14.99
C GLN A 89 1.24 -5.96 16.15
N ALA A 90 2.51 -6.33 16.30
CA ALA A 90 3.38 -5.76 17.33
C ALA A 90 3.49 -4.23 17.20
N PHE A 91 3.59 -3.71 15.97
CA PHE A 91 3.64 -2.28 15.72
C PHE A 91 2.34 -1.58 16.14
N ALA A 92 1.18 -2.18 15.82
CA ALA A 92 -0.12 -1.64 16.23
C ALA A 92 -0.29 -1.59 17.76
N GLU A 93 0.31 -2.53 18.48
CA GLU A 93 0.19 -2.62 19.94
C GLU A 93 1.24 -1.78 20.70
N SER A 94 2.45 -1.66 20.15
CA SER A 94 3.62 -1.13 20.88
C SER A 94 4.39 -0.03 20.16
N GLY A 95 4.17 0.16 18.86
CA GLY A 95 4.99 1.03 18.01
C GLY A 95 6.30 0.40 17.52
N GLU A 96 6.59 -0.84 17.91
CA GLU A 96 7.81 -1.58 17.54
C GLU A 96 7.48 -2.85 16.73
N PHE A 97 8.39 -3.31 15.89
CA PHE A 97 8.22 -4.58 15.18
C PHE A 97 8.53 -5.78 16.07
N ALA A 98 7.91 -6.94 15.76
CA ALA A 98 8.27 -8.25 16.33
C ALA A 98 9.62 -8.74 15.80
N PHE A 99 10.66 -7.93 15.98
CA PHE A 99 12.02 -8.20 15.52
C PHE A 99 12.81 -8.85 16.66
N ASP A 100 13.30 -10.07 16.43
CA ASP A 100 14.30 -10.70 17.31
C ASP A 100 15.68 -10.57 16.65
N PRO A 101 16.56 -9.66 17.12
CA PRO A 101 17.89 -9.45 16.56
C PRO A 101 18.81 -10.67 16.64
N LEU A 102 18.43 -11.71 17.37
CA LEU A 102 19.24 -12.93 17.57
C LEU A 102 18.71 -14.15 16.79
N SER A 103 17.64 -13.97 16.02
CA SER A 103 17.08 -15.00 15.15
C SER A 103 17.71 -14.94 13.74
N SER A 104 18.86 -15.58 13.56
CA SER A 104 19.49 -15.81 12.26
C SER A 104 19.97 -17.25 12.12
#